data_AF-A0A1T5BJE7-F1
#
_entry.id   AF-A0A1T5BJE7-F1
#
_cell.length_a   1.000
_cell.length_b   1.000
_cell.length_c   1.000
_cell.angle_alpha   90.00
_cell.angle_beta   90.00
_cell.angle_gamma   90.00
#
_symmetry.space_group_name_H-M   'P 1'
#
loop_
_entity.id
_entity.type
_entity.pdbx_description
1 polymer ?
#
loop_
_entity_poly.entity_id
_entity_poly.type
_entity_poly.pdbx_seq_one_letter_code
_entity_poly.pdbx_strand_id
1 'polypeptide(L)'
;MKKLILLSLIVFICTINLIACKAENGSEKLNMNDEESPEKKTLEIVKQMVDEPVGDTFDLYFVTSSLPTVETFEEFEKGEQEINKVLLKLNDKEGKHAFSQEAKELIEQMTLSAENVIKYKKIHLEYSELGNTEKTDEVQQAYFDEITNIADKMKEYEKLYHAYKNNE
;
A
#
# COMPACT_ATOMS: atom_id res chain seq x y z
N MET A 1 -21.12 -12.24 -15.56
CA MET A 1 -19.71 -12.66 -15.36
C MET A 1 -18.95 -11.78 -14.36
N LYS A 2 -18.99 -10.44 -14.42
CA LYS A 2 -18.29 -9.57 -13.45
C LYS A 2 -18.70 -9.75 -11.96
N LYS A 3 -20.00 -9.95 -11.68
CA LYS A 3 -20.50 -10.18 -10.31
C LYS A 3 -20.12 -11.55 -9.72
N LEU A 4 -19.85 -12.55 -10.57
CA LEU A 4 -19.45 -13.90 -10.13
C LEU A 4 -17.98 -13.94 -9.69
N ILE A 5 -17.11 -13.15 -10.33
CA ILE A 5 -15.69 -13.05 -9.97
C ILE A 5 -15.53 -12.35 -8.61
N LEU A 6 -16.26 -11.25 -8.38
CA LEU A 6 -16.21 -10.53 -7.11
C LEU A 6 -16.71 -11.40 -5.94
N LEU A 7 -17.78 -12.17 -6.16
CA LEU A 7 -18.29 -13.14 -5.18
C LEU A 7 -17.27 -14.26 -4.89
N SER A 8 -16.56 -14.75 -5.91
CA SER A 8 -15.51 -15.75 -5.71
C SER A 8 -14.31 -15.23 -4.90
N LEU A 9 -13.95 -13.95 -5.09
CA LEU A 9 -12.85 -13.29 -4.39
C LEU A 9 -13.17 -13.03 -2.90
N ILE A 10 -14.41 -12.60 -2.62
CA ILE A 10 -14.88 -12.42 -1.24
C ILE A 10 -14.93 -13.77 -0.51
N VAL A 11 -15.42 -14.82 -1.16
CA VAL A 11 -15.44 -16.17 -0.57
C VAL A 11 -14.02 -16.68 -0.29
N PHE A 12 -13.06 -16.41 -1.18
CA PHE A 12 -11.66 -16.79 -0.99
C PHE A 12 -11.01 -16.09 0.22
N ILE A 13 -11.23 -14.77 0.37
CA ILE A 13 -10.76 -13.98 1.52
C ILE A 13 -11.39 -14.48 2.82
N CYS A 14 -12.70 -14.79 2.82
CA CYS A 14 -13.38 -15.34 4.00
C CYS A 14 -12.87 -16.74 4.39
N THR A 15 -12.49 -17.59 3.42
CA THR A 15 -11.94 -18.93 3.72
C THR A 15 -10.54 -18.88 4.32
N ILE A 16 -9.71 -17.93 3.91
CA ILE A 16 -8.37 -17.73 4.48
C ILE A 16 -8.47 -17.25 5.93
N ASN A 17 -9.37 -16.30 6.22
CA ASN A 17 -9.64 -15.85 7.59
C ASN A 17 -10.17 -16.98 8.49
N LEU A 18 -11.01 -17.88 7.96
CA LEU A 18 -11.49 -19.05 8.71
C LEU A 18 -10.40 -20.09 8.99
N ILE A 19 -9.43 -20.27 8.09
CA ILE A 19 -8.29 -21.16 8.29
C ILE A 19 -7.32 -20.57 9.33
N ALA A 20 -7.10 -19.25 9.31
CA ALA A 20 -6.31 -18.54 10.31
C ALA A 20 -6.92 -18.64 11.72
N CYS A 21 -8.23 -18.42 11.86
CA CYS A 21 -8.93 -18.62 13.15
C CYS A 21 -8.93 -20.08 13.64
N LYS A 22 -8.79 -21.06 12.73
CA LYS A 22 -8.74 -22.48 13.12
C LYS A 22 -7.35 -22.94 13.54
N ALA A 23 -6.29 -22.28 13.05
CA ALA A 23 -4.91 -22.54 13.42
C ALA A 23 -4.58 -22.05 14.85
N GLU A 24 -5.27 -21.04 15.37
CA GLU A 24 -5.10 -20.58 16.78
C GLU A 24 -5.59 -21.59 17.82
N ASN A 25 -6.48 -22.53 17.46
CA ASN A 25 -7.05 -23.52 18.37
C ASN A 25 -6.43 -24.92 18.28
N GLY A 26 -5.46 -25.12 17.37
CA GLY A 26 -4.74 -26.38 17.20
C GLY A 26 -3.31 -26.23 17.69
N SER A 27 -3.01 -26.75 18.88
CA SER A 27 -1.68 -26.65 19.47
C SER A 27 -0.62 -27.33 18.61
N GLU A 28 0.30 -26.56 18.04
CA GLU A 28 1.63 -27.07 17.74
C GLU A 28 2.64 -25.95 17.96
N LYS A 29 3.52 -26.20 18.94
CA LYS A 29 4.63 -25.33 19.33
C LYS A 29 5.55 -25.16 18.13
N LEU A 30 5.40 -24.06 17.40
CA LEU A 30 6.44 -23.55 16.51
C LEU A 30 7.17 -22.44 17.24
N ASN A 31 8.49 -22.64 17.37
CA ASN A 31 9.42 -21.76 18.07
C ASN A 31 9.19 -20.29 17.73
N MET A 32 8.90 -19.51 18.77
CA MET A 32 8.91 -18.06 18.72
C MET A 32 10.36 -17.60 18.68
N ASN A 33 10.82 -17.15 17.51
CA ASN A 33 11.80 -16.09 17.38
C ASN A 33 11.35 -15.28 16.17
N ASP A 34 11.24 -13.97 16.37
CA ASP A 34 10.76 -12.95 15.44
C ASP A 34 9.22 -12.89 15.30
N GLU A 35 8.60 -12.15 16.22
CA GLU A 35 7.24 -11.62 16.07
C GLU A 35 7.19 -10.58 14.93
N GLU A 36 7.30 -11.05 13.69
CA GLU A 36 6.73 -10.30 12.57
C GLU A 36 5.22 -10.49 12.59
N SER A 37 4.48 -9.38 12.50
CA SER A 37 3.03 -9.43 12.44
C SER A 37 2.58 -10.30 11.24
N PRO A 38 1.45 -11.01 11.35
CA PRO A 38 0.90 -11.82 10.25
C PRO A 38 0.77 -11.05 8.93
N GLU A 39 0.58 -9.73 9.02
CA GLU A 39 0.51 -8.81 7.88
C GLU A 39 1.87 -8.66 7.18
N LYS A 40 2.97 -8.53 7.94
CA LYS A 40 4.33 -8.48 7.38
C LYS A 40 4.69 -9.77 6.65
N LYS A 41 4.40 -10.93 7.25
CA LYS A 41 4.61 -12.23 6.60
C LYS A 41 3.80 -12.38 5.31
N THR A 42 2.56 -11.90 5.32
CA THR A 42 1.70 -11.95 4.12
C THR A 42 2.24 -11.05 3.01
N LEU A 43 2.72 -9.85 3.36
CA LEU A 43 3.31 -8.91 2.42
C LEU A 43 4.61 -9.45 1.81
N GLU A 44 5.48 -10.09 2.60
CA GLU A 44 6.70 -10.74 2.08
C GLU A 44 6.38 -11.89 1.12
N ILE A 45 5.36 -12.70 1.41
CA ILE A 45 4.91 -13.77 0.52
C ILE A 45 4.41 -13.19 -0.81
N VAL A 46 3.62 -12.11 -0.78
CA VAL A 46 3.15 -11.44 -2.00
C VAL A 46 4.34 -10.85 -2.79
N LYS A 47 5.31 -10.23 -2.12
CA LYS A 47 6.53 -9.71 -2.77
C LYS A 47 7.35 -10.78 -3.46
N GLN A 48 7.48 -11.96 -2.86
CA GLN A 48 8.20 -13.08 -3.48
C GLN A 48 7.49 -13.65 -4.71
N MET A 49 6.20 -13.40 -4.86
CA MET A 49 5.37 -13.89 -5.97
C MET A 49 5.23 -12.88 -7.11
N VAL A 50 5.62 -11.62 -6.88
CA VAL A 50 5.39 -10.50 -7.80
C VAL A 50 6.73 -9.94 -8.25
N ASP A 51 6.86 -9.63 -9.54
CA ASP A 51 8.09 -9.04 -10.06
C ASP A 51 8.38 -7.69 -9.38
N GLU A 52 9.65 -7.42 -9.11
CA GLU A 52 10.13 -6.26 -8.34
C GLU A 52 9.44 -4.93 -8.72
N PRO A 53 9.27 -4.56 -10.01
CA PRO A 53 8.64 -3.28 -10.36
C PRO A 53 7.18 -3.18 -9.90
N VAL A 54 6.43 -4.27 -9.96
CA VAL A 54 5.05 -4.31 -9.46
C VAL A 54 5.06 -4.36 -7.93
N GLY A 55 5.96 -5.15 -7.33
CA GLY A 55 6.12 -5.25 -5.89
C GLY A 55 6.38 -3.90 -5.20
N ASP A 56 7.22 -3.05 -5.77
CA ASP A 56 7.51 -1.72 -5.22
C ASP A 56 6.30 -0.75 -5.32
N THR A 57 5.38 -0.93 -6.28
CA THR A 57 4.11 -0.17 -6.32
C THR A 57 3.12 -0.64 -5.24
N PHE A 58 3.09 -1.95 -4.94
CA PHE A 58 2.34 -2.49 -3.80
C PHE A 58 2.89 -1.99 -2.47
N ASP A 59 4.21 -1.87 -2.36
CA ASP A 59 4.85 -1.28 -1.19
C ASP A 59 4.39 0.15 -0.95
N LEU A 60 4.33 0.97 -2.01
CA LEU A 60 3.89 2.35 -1.88
C LEU A 60 2.44 2.42 -1.36
N TYR A 61 1.55 1.60 -1.91
CA TYR A 61 0.18 1.50 -1.40
C TYR A 61 0.14 1.07 0.06
N PHE A 62 0.90 0.03 0.43
CA PHE A 62 0.90 -0.49 1.79
C PHE A 62 1.36 0.56 2.80
N VAL A 63 2.51 1.19 2.57
CA VAL A 63 3.05 2.20 3.51
C VAL A 63 2.16 3.44 3.58
N THR A 64 1.60 3.91 2.45
CA THR A 64 0.68 5.06 2.45
C THR A 64 -0.65 4.75 3.15
N SER A 65 -1.17 3.52 3.00
CA SER A 65 -2.42 3.07 3.64
C SER A 65 -2.34 2.91 5.17
N SER A 66 -1.12 2.93 5.72
CA SER A 66 -0.84 2.82 7.16
C SER A 66 -0.83 4.18 7.89
N LEU A 67 -0.57 5.29 7.19
CA LEU A 67 -0.59 6.64 7.76
C LEU A 67 -1.92 7.11 8.36
N PRO A 68 -3.09 6.70 7.85
CA PRO A 68 -4.38 7.08 8.43
C PRO A 68 -4.45 6.81 9.95
N THR A 69 -3.89 5.69 10.41
CA THR A 69 -3.96 5.23 11.80
C THR A 69 -2.91 5.85 12.73
N VAL A 70 -1.99 6.65 12.18
CA VAL A 70 -0.94 7.32 12.98
C VAL A 70 -1.54 8.48 13.78
N GLU A 71 -1.22 8.57 15.07
CA GLU A 71 -1.79 9.63 15.93
C GLU A 71 -0.74 10.65 16.39
N THR A 72 0.54 10.36 16.18
CA THR A 72 1.65 11.20 16.67
C THR A 72 2.58 11.65 15.55
N PHE A 73 3.27 12.78 15.76
CA PHE A 73 4.30 13.25 14.83
C PHE A 73 5.49 12.28 14.72
N GLU A 74 5.89 11.62 15.81
CA GLU A 74 7.02 10.67 15.78
C GLU A 74 6.71 9.46 14.87
N GLU A 75 5.51 8.89 14.99
CA GLU A 75 5.06 7.80 14.12
C GLU A 75 4.88 8.28 12.68
N PHE A 76 4.42 9.51 12.49
CA PHE A 76 4.29 10.12 11.16
C PHE A 76 5.64 10.26 10.47
N GLU A 77 6.67 10.75 11.17
CA GLU A 77 8.02 10.88 10.62
C GLU A 77 8.59 9.52 10.18
N LYS A 78 8.31 8.44 10.95
CA LYS A 78 8.67 7.07 10.55
C LYS A 78 7.93 6.65 9.28
N GLY A 79 6.62 6.88 9.21
CA GLY A 79 5.81 6.59 8.02
C GLY A 79 6.25 7.37 6.77
N GLU A 80 6.55 8.67 6.92
CA GLU A 80 7.09 9.53 5.86
C GLU A 80 8.44 9.01 5.35
N GLN A 81 9.33 8.59 6.25
CA GLN A 81 10.61 8.00 5.86
C GLN A 81 10.42 6.70 5.05
N GLU A 82 9.48 5.84 5.44
CA GLU A 82 9.18 4.62 4.68
C GLU A 82 8.59 4.92 3.29
N ILE A 83 7.66 5.89 3.17
CA ILE A 83 7.19 6.34 1.86
C ILE A 83 8.36 6.82 1.00
N ASN A 84 9.18 7.72 1.53
CA ASN A 84 10.29 8.32 0.79
C ASN A 84 11.30 7.25 0.32
N LYS A 85 11.55 6.20 1.12
CA LYS A 85 12.36 5.06 0.70
C LYS A 85 11.75 4.35 -0.52
N VAL A 86 10.43 4.12 -0.53
CA VAL A 86 9.76 3.48 -1.66
C VAL A 86 9.75 4.39 -2.90
N LEU A 87 9.49 5.69 -2.73
CA LEU A 87 9.53 6.66 -3.84
C LEU A 87 10.92 6.76 -4.48
N LEU A 88 11.99 6.61 -3.70
CA LEU A 88 13.36 6.55 -4.24
C LEU A 88 13.60 5.32 -5.09
N LYS A 89 12.99 4.17 -4.75
CA LYS A 89 13.05 2.97 -5.58
C LYS A 89 12.27 3.14 -6.88
N LEU A 90 11.05 3.67 -6.80
CA LEU A 90 10.19 3.85 -7.98
C LEU A 90 10.76 4.87 -8.98
N ASN A 91 11.49 5.87 -8.50
CA ASN A 91 12.21 6.83 -9.34
C ASN A 91 13.59 6.32 -9.79
N ASP A 92 13.72 5.01 -10.05
CA ASP A 92 15.01 4.39 -10.35
C ASP A 92 15.69 5.00 -11.59
N LYS A 93 16.99 5.24 -11.47
CA LYS A 93 17.81 5.72 -12.59
C LYS A 93 18.05 4.65 -13.66
N GLU A 94 17.79 3.38 -13.32
CA GLU A 94 18.00 2.23 -14.21
C GLU A 94 16.80 1.99 -15.14
N GLY A 95 15.67 2.69 -14.92
CA GLY A 95 14.50 2.66 -15.80
C GLY A 95 13.67 1.38 -15.71
N LYS A 96 13.87 0.56 -14.68
CA LYS A 96 13.13 -0.70 -14.48
C LYS A 96 11.63 -0.45 -14.28
N HIS A 97 11.29 0.66 -13.64
CA HIS A 97 9.90 1.01 -13.40
C HIS A 97 9.27 1.76 -14.59
N ALA A 98 10.07 2.54 -15.32
CA ALA A 98 9.67 3.35 -16.47
C ALA A 98 9.88 2.64 -17.82
N PHE A 99 9.45 1.37 -17.92
CA PHE A 99 9.62 0.54 -19.13
C PHE A 99 8.77 1.01 -20.33
N SER A 100 7.77 1.87 -20.10
CA SER A 100 7.04 2.61 -21.14
C SER A 100 6.77 4.05 -20.70
N GLN A 101 6.38 4.91 -21.63
CA GLN A 101 5.96 6.28 -21.32
C GLN A 101 4.71 6.29 -20.43
N GLU A 102 3.74 5.40 -20.67
CA GLU A 102 2.57 5.29 -19.78
C GLU A 102 2.97 4.80 -18.38
N ALA A 103 3.91 3.86 -18.28
CA ALA A 103 4.40 3.37 -16.99
C ALA A 103 5.05 4.50 -16.17
N LYS A 104 5.85 5.34 -16.83
CA LYS A 104 6.46 6.52 -16.22
C LYS A 104 5.42 7.50 -15.71
N GLU A 105 4.39 7.80 -16.51
CA GLU A 105 3.30 8.71 -16.12
C GLU A 105 2.51 8.19 -14.92
N LEU A 106 2.29 6.88 -14.83
CA LEU A 106 1.64 6.25 -13.68
C LEU A 106 2.48 6.38 -12.40
N ILE A 107 3.80 6.22 -12.50
CA ILE A 107 4.72 6.40 -11.36
C ILE A 107 4.76 7.86 -10.90
N GLU A 108 4.82 8.81 -11.83
CA GLU A 108 4.78 10.23 -11.51
C GLU A 108 3.46 10.61 -10.79
N GLN A 109 2.32 10.07 -11.25
CA GLN A 109 1.03 10.26 -10.59
C GLN A 109 0.98 9.64 -9.19
N MET A 110 1.46 8.40 -9.03
CA MET A 110 1.53 7.75 -7.70
C MET A 110 2.46 8.50 -6.75
N THR A 111 3.58 9.03 -7.25
CA THR A 111 4.52 9.85 -6.48
C THR A 111 3.83 11.11 -5.96
N LEU A 112 3.14 11.84 -6.85
CA LEU A 112 2.41 13.04 -6.47
C LEU A 112 1.31 12.75 -5.43
N SER A 113 0.55 11.67 -5.60
CA SER A 113 -0.46 11.26 -4.62
C SER A 113 0.17 10.91 -3.27
N ALA A 114 1.32 10.21 -3.25
CA ALA A 114 2.01 9.87 -2.01
C ALA A 114 2.53 11.12 -1.27
N GLU A 115 3.07 12.10 -1.99
CA GLU A 115 3.45 13.40 -1.44
C GLU A 115 2.25 14.15 -0.85
N ASN A 116 1.09 14.07 -1.52
CA ASN A 116 -0.16 14.63 -1.00
C ASN A 116 -0.65 13.91 0.27
N VAL A 117 -0.52 12.57 0.35
CA VAL A 117 -0.83 11.83 1.59
C VAL A 117 0.02 12.33 2.76
N ILE A 118 1.34 12.49 2.56
CA ILE A 118 2.25 13.04 3.59
C ILE A 118 1.79 14.42 4.02
N LYS A 119 1.53 15.30 3.04
CA LYS A 119 1.09 16.69 3.28
C LYS A 119 -0.22 16.73 4.08
N TYR A 120 -1.24 15.99 3.66
CA TYR A 120 -2.55 16.01 4.31
C TYR A 120 -2.49 15.38 5.70
N LYS A 121 -1.73 14.30 5.89
CA LYS A 121 -1.57 13.70 7.22
C LYS A 121 -0.87 14.66 8.20
N LYS A 122 0.15 15.37 7.73
CA LYS A 122 0.82 16.41 8.53
C LYS A 122 -0.17 17.50 8.98
N ILE A 123 -0.94 18.05 8.04
CA ILE A 123 -1.96 19.07 8.35
C ILE A 123 -3.01 18.53 9.34
N HIS A 124 -3.44 17.28 9.17
CA HIS A 124 -4.39 16.63 10.08
C HIS A 124 -3.84 16.57 11.51
N LEU A 125 -2.57 16.18 11.70
CA LEU A 125 -1.93 16.15 13.01
C LEU A 125 -1.82 17.55 13.61
N GLU A 126 -1.42 18.55 12.82
CA GLU A 126 -1.36 19.96 13.26
C GLU A 126 -2.73 20.47 13.74
N TYR A 127 -3.82 20.15 13.03
CA TYR A 127 -5.18 20.53 13.46
C TYR A 127 -5.68 19.76 14.68
N SER A 128 -5.29 18.50 14.81
CA SER A 128 -5.64 17.66 15.95
C SER A 128 -5.01 18.19 17.24
N GLU A 129 -3.73 18.61 17.21
CA GLU A 129 -3.06 19.23 18.36
C GLU A 129 -3.71 20.55 18.78
N LEU A 130 -4.28 21.30 17.83
CA LEU A 130 -4.98 22.56 18.07
C LEU A 130 -6.45 22.39 18.48
N GLY A 131 -6.97 21.16 18.50
CA GLY A 131 -8.37 20.85 18.85
C GLY A 131 -9.40 21.31 17.81
N ASN A 132 -9.00 21.46 16.53
CA ASN A 132 -9.85 21.99 15.47
C ASN A 132 -10.53 20.87 14.66
N THR A 133 -11.61 20.30 15.19
CA THR A 133 -12.24 19.08 14.66
C THR A 133 -13.07 19.27 13.38
N GLU A 134 -13.48 20.49 13.02
CA GLU A 134 -14.21 20.70 11.75
C GLU A 134 -13.29 20.61 10.53
N LYS A 135 -12.02 20.99 10.68
CA LYS A 135 -11.02 20.91 9.59
C LYS A 135 -10.36 19.54 9.48
N THR A 136 -10.49 18.68 10.48
CA THR A 136 -9.88 17.34 10.44
C THR A 136 -10.60 16.44 9.44
N ASP A 137 -11.92 16.55 9.28
CA ASP A 137 -12.71 15.65 8.43
C ASP A 137 -12.44 15.88 6.92
N GLU A 138 -12.36 17.14 6.47
CA GLU A 138 -12.05 17.47 5.07
C GLU A 138 -10.63 17.05 4.70
N VAL A 139 -9.66 17.31 5.58
CA VAL A 139 -8.27 16.88 5.40
C VAL A 139 -8.16 15.36 5.47
N GLN A 140 -9.00 14.73 6.29
CA GLN A 140 -9.06 13.28 6.40
C GLN A 140 -9.56 12.63 5.10
N GLN A 141 -10.63 13.17 4.52
CA GLN A 141 -11.11 12.68 3.24
C GLN A 141 -10.06 12.88 2.13
N ALA A 142 -9.37 14.03 2.12
CA ALA A 142 -8.34 14.33 1.13
C ALA A 142 -7.20 13.30 1.12
N TYR A 143 -6.73 12.81 2.27
CA TYR A 143 -5.70 11.76 2.26
C TYR A 143 -6.26 10.41 1.79
N PHE A 144 -7.51 10.05 2.10
CA PHE A 144 -8.12 8.79 1.64
C PHE A 144 -8.34 8.77 0.13
N ASP A 145 -8.69 9.91 -0.45
CA ASP A 145 -8.82 10.06 -1.89
C ASP A 145 -7.47 9.81 -2.58
N GLU A 146 -6.38 10.32 -2.02
CA GLU A 146 -5.04 10.07 -2.56
C GLU A 146 -4.56 8.63 -2.39
N ILE A 147 -4.87 7.96 -1.28
CA ILE A 147 -4.60 6.53 -1.11
C ILE A 147 -5.39 5.71 -2.14
N THR A 148 -6.63 6.12 -2.44
CA THR A 148 -7.47 5.48 -3.47
C THR A 148 -6.87 5.69 -4.86
N ASN A 149 -6.38 6.89 -5.16
CA ASN A 149 -5.67 7.19 -6.41
C ASN A 149 -4.45 6.29 -6.58
N ILE A 150 -3.63 6.12 -5.53
CA ILE A 150 -2.47 5.20 -5.55
C ILE A 150 -2.93 3.77 -5.86
N ALA A 151 -3.97 3.28 -5.17
CA ALA A 151 -4.48 1.92 -5.37
C ALA A 151 -4.98 1.67 -6.81
N ASP A 152 -5.61 2.67 -7.43
CA ASP A 152 -6.09 2.54 -8.80
C ASP A 152 -4.96 2.62 -9.83
N LYS A 153 -3.98 3.51 -9.63
CA LYS A 153 -2.79 3.61 -10.49
C LYS A 153 -1.89 2.39 -10.38
N MET A 154 -1.76 1.80 -9.19
CA MET A 154 -1.07 0.53 -8.97
C MET A 154 -1.70 -0.60 -9.80
N LYS A 155 -3.04 -0.73 -9.82
CA LYS A 155 -3.72 -1.74 -10.65
C LYS A 155 -3.57 -1.48 -12.15
N GLU A 156 -3.50 -0.22 -12.57
CA GLU A 156 -3.22 0.15 -13.96
C GLU A 156 -1.78 -0.23 -14.34
N TYR A 157 -0.83 0.06 -13.46
CA TYR A 157 0.59 -0.26 -13.62
C TYR A 157 0.83 -1.77 -13.71
N GLU A 158 0.23 -2.56 -12.80
CA GLU A 158 0.32 -4.03 -12.80
C GLU A 158 -0.14 -4.62 -14.15
N LYS A 159 -1.29 -4.16 -14.68
CA LYS A 159 -1.80 -4.62 -15.98
C LYS A 159 -0.83 -4.27 -17.11
N LEU A 160 -0.28 -3.06 -17.08
CA LEU A 160 0.66 -2.57 -18.09
C LEU A 160 1.94 -3.40 -18.07
N TYR A 161 2.46 -3.70 -16.88
CA TYR A 161 3.67 -4.51 -16.70
C TYR A 161 3.45 -5.96 -17.17
N HIS A 162 2.34 -6.60 -16.83
CA HIS A 162 2.03 -7.93 -17.32
C HIS A 162 1.86 -7.98 -18.84
N ALA A 163 1.28 -6.94 -19.45
CA ALA A 163 1.20 -6.86 -20.90
C ALA A 163 2.58 -6.71 -21.54
N TYR A 164 3.46 -5.89 -20.95
CA TYR A 164 4.85 -5.73 -21.38
C TYR A 164 5.61 -7.06 -21.33
N LYS A 165 5.61 -7.74 -20.17
CA LYS A 165 6.33 -9.01 -19.96
C LYS A 165 5.88 -10.15 -20.88
N ASN A 166 4.60 -10.17 -21.27
CA ASN A 166 4.07 -11.19 -22.19
C ASN A 166 4.39 -10.92 -23.67
N ASN A 167 4.88 -9.72 -24.01
CA ASN A 167 5.25 -9.32 -25.37
C ASN A 167 6.77 -9.25 -25.59
N GLU A 168 7.58 -9.48 -24.56
CA GLU A 168 9.04 -9.72 -24.65
C GLU A 168 9.35 -11.19 -24.96
#